data_AF-A0AAV4CFM5-F1
#
_entry.id   AF-A0AAV4CFM5-F1
#
_cell.length_a   1.000
_cell.length_b   1.000
_cell.length_c   1.000
_cell.angle_alpha   90.00
_cell.angle_beta   90.00
_cell.angle_gamma   90.00
#
_symmetry.space_group_name_H-M   'P 1'
#
loop_
_entity.id
_entity.type
_entity.pdbx_description
1 polymer ?
#
loop_
_entity_poly.entity_id
_entity_poly.type
_entity_poly.pdbx_seq_one_letter_code
_entity_poly.pdbx_strand_id
1 'polypeptide(L)'
;MRLETPLRYILSRALFAYYGTILHFTALIVVWICTLFLVLGLKRKAVTRKETFKNSTIKEDKQRDLRVIKTVFLLAVTFLACSIPALITLLVPQFEPEFESTRALARINRVSHMISNLMMQVNSCTNFFIFLYMGSKFRQTFLTLFRKQ
;
A
#
# COMPACT_ATOMS: atom_id res chain seq x y z
N MET A 1 39.98 26.24 15.62
CA MET A 1 39.67 25.42 14.42
C MET A 1 39.34 23.96 14.79
N ARG A 2 38.44 23.70 15.76
CA ARG A 2 38.04 22.31 16.16
C ARG A 2 36.57 22.18 16.62
N LEU A 3 35.78 23.25 16.56
CA LEU A 3 34.37 23.29 17.01
C LEU A 3 33.34 23.14 15.88
N GLU A 4 33.76 23.18 14.61
CA GLU A 4 32.82 23.13 13.47
C GLU A 4 32.47 21.71 12.99
N THR A 5 33.25 20.70 13.38
CA THR A 5 32.98 19.30 13.00
C THR A 5 31.74 18.71 13.67
N PRO A 6 31.46 18.90 14.98
CA PRO A 6 30.26 18.34 15.59
C PRO A 6 28.97 19.00 15.08
N LEU A 7 28.98 20.33 14.87
CA LEU A 7 27.80 21.06 14.40
C LEU A 7 27.42 20.67 12.96
N ARG A 8 28.41 20.51 12.07
CA ARG A 8 28.17 20.06 10.69
C ARG A 8 27.64 18.62 10.62
N TYR A 9 28.09 17.75 11.53
CA TYR A 9 27.58 16.39 11.64
C TYR A 9 26.13 16.33 12.18
N ILE A 10 25.81 17.16 13.17
CA ILE A 10 24.44 17.26 13.70
C ILE A 10 23.50 17.84 12.63
N LEU A 11 23.94 18.89 11.93
CA LEU A 11 23.17 19.51 10.85
C LEU A 11 22.94 18.52 9.69
N SER A 12 23.94 17.74 9.28
CA SER A 12 23.78 16.77 8.20
C SER A 12 22.84 15.62 8.57
N ARG A 13 22.88 15.13 9.83
CA ARG A 13 21.91 14.14 10.32
C ARG A 13 20.50 14.71 10.40
N ALA A 14 20.36 15.94 10.87
CA ALA A 14 19.07 16.62 10.96
C ALA A 14 18.46 16.85 9.57
N LEU A 15 19.28 17.32 8.62
CA LEU A 15 18.87 17.49 7.22
C LEU A 15 18.50 16.14 6.59
N PHE A 16 19.31 15.09 6.77
CA PHE A 16 19.00 13.78 6.22
C PHE A 16 17.69 13.20 6.79
N ALA A 17 17.46 13.35 8.10
CA ALA A 17 16.21 12.95 8.73
C ALA A 17 15.01 13.77 8.22
N TYR A 18 15.18 15.09 8.05
CA TYR A 18 14.16 15.99 7.53
C TYR A 18 13.79 15.66 6.08
N TYR A 19 14.78 15.56 5.19
CA TYR A 19 14.57 15.16 3.80
C TYR A 19 13.98 13.75 3.68
N GLY A 20 14.48 12.80 4.48
CA GLY A 20 13.97 11.44 4.51
C GLY A 20 12.49 11.38 4.91
N THR A 21 12.11 12.17 5.92
CA THR A 21 10.72 12.26 6.39
C THR A 21 9.82 12.87 5.32
N ILE A 22 10.19 14.00 4.72
CA ILE A 22 9.41 14.66 3.66
C ILE A 22 9.27 13.78 2.42
N LEU A 23 10.34 13.12 2.00
CA LEU A 23 10.31 12.16 0.89
C LEU A 23 9.35 11.00 1.19
N HIS A 24 9.32 10.53 2.43
CA HIS A 24 8.39 9.48 2.86
C HIS A 24 6.94 9.94 2.77
N PHE A 25 6.62 11.14 3.29
CA PHE A 25 5.27 11.70 3.23
C PHE A 25 4.80 11.94 1.79
N THR A 26 5.65 12.58 0.97
CA THR A 26 5.31 12.86 -0.43
C THR A 26 5.08 11.57 -1.21
N ALA A 27 5.93 10.55 -1.05
CA ALA A 27 5.74 9.25 -1.67
C ALA A 27 4.42 8.59 -1.24
N LEU A 28 4.13 8.57 0.07
CA LEU A 28 2.91 7.97 0.60
C LEU A 28 1.64 8.67 0.07
N ILE A 29 1.63 10.01 0.04
CA ILE A 29 0.51 10.80 -0.46
C ILE A 29 0.29 10.52 -1.96
N VAL A 30 1.36 10.52 -2.76
CA VAL A 30 1.29 10.24 -4.20
C VAL A 30 0.72 8.84 -4.46
N VAL A 31 1.20 7.83 -3.74
CA VAL A 31 0.71 6.46 -3.89
C VAL A 31 -0.75 6.35 -3.47
N TRP A 32 -1.16 7.00 -2.38
CA TRP A 32 -2.55 7.04 -1.93
C TRP A 32 -3.48 7.67 -2.97
N ILE A 33 -3.10 8.84 -3.49
CA ILE A 33 -3.86 9.56 -4.52
C ILE A 33 -3.99 8.68 -5.77
N CYS A 34 -2.88 8.11 -6.25
CA CYS A 34 -2.87 7.25 -7.43
C CYS A 34 -3.75 6.01 -7.24
N THR A 35 -3.66 5.37 -6.07
CA THR A 35 -4.48 4.18 -5.75
C THR A 35 -5.96 4.54 -5.67
N LEU A 36 -6.31 5.69 -5.10
CA LEU A 36 -7.69 6.19 -5.06
C LEU A 36 -8.23 6.43 -6.47
N PHE A 37 -7.48 7.13 -7.32
CA PHE A 37 -7.86 7.36 -8.71
C PHE A 37 -8.06 6.04 -9.47
N LEU A 38 -7.18 5.07 -9.25
CA LEU A 38 -7.29 3.74 -9.83
C LEU A 38 -8.59 3.07 -9.37
N VAL A 39 -8.89 3.05 -8.08
CA VAL A 39 -10.12 2.46 -7.51
C VAL A 39 -11.37 3.12 -8.11
N LEU A 40 -11.40 4.45 -8.20
CA LEU A 40 -12.51 5.21 -8.79
C LEU A 40 -12.66 4.90 -10.29
N GLY A 41 -11.55 4.84 -11.03
CA GLY A 41 -11.53 4.48 -12.45
C GLY A 41 -12.03 3.06 -12.70
N LEU A 42 -11.62 2.10 -11.86
CA LEU A 42 -12.08 0.71 -11.95
C LEU A 42 -13.56 0.58 -11.60
N LYS A 43 -14.05 1.29 -10.57
CA LYS A 43 -15.49 1.33 -10.24
C LYS A 43 -16.31 1.85 -11.42
N ARG A 44 -15.91 2.97 -12.05
CA ARG A 44 -16.59 3.52 -13.23
C ARG A 44 -16.63 2.51 -14.37
N LYS A 45 -15.50 1.89 -14.72
CA LYS A 45 -15.42 0.87 -15.78
C LYS A 45 -16.25 -0.38 -15.47
N ALA A 46 -16.34 -0.80 -14.21
CA ALA A 46 -17.14 -1.93 -13.78
C ALA A 46 -18.65 -1.66 -13.88
N VAL A 47 -19.11 -0.44 -13.52
CA VAL A 47 -20.51 -0.03 -13.62
C VAL A 47 -20.94 0.06 -15.08
N THR A 48 -20.19 0.76 -15.93
CA THR A 48 -20.53 0.91 -17.35
C THR A 48 -20.60 -0.43 -18.08
N ARG A 49 -19.76 -1.41 -17.71
CA ARG A 49 -19.81 -2.74 -18.32
C ARG A 49 -21.02 -3.57 -17.91
N LYS A 50 -21.60 -3.39 -16.72
CA LYS A 50 -22.81 -4.14 -16.28
C LYS A 50 -24.01 -3.90 -17.19
N GLU A 51 -24.16 -2.70 -17.74
CA GLU A 51 -25.25 -2.32 -18.65
C GLU A 51 -25.12 -2.99 -20.04
N THR A 52 -23.89 -3.26 -20.50
CA THR A 52 -23.62 -3.87 -21.83
C THR A 52 -23.67 -5.40 -21.83
N PHE A 53 -23.97 -6.06 -20.69
CA PHE A 53 -23.92 -7.52 -20.54
C PHE A 53 -25.05 -8.31 -21.21
N LYS A 54 -26.05 -7.63 -21.80
CA LYS A 54 -27.22 -8.28 -22.40
C LYS A 54 -26.98 -8.95 -23.77
N ASN A 55 -25.91 -8.62 -24.51
CA ASN A 55 -25.68 -9.19 -25.85
C ASN A 55 -24.53 -10.20 -25.87
N SER A 56 -24.88 -11.46 -26.11
CA SER A 56 -24.09 -12.67 -25.96
C SER A 56 -23.42 -13.13 -27.26
N THR A 57 -22.10 -12.91 -27.38
CA THR A 57 -21.20 -13.73 -28.23
C THR A 57 -19.74 -13.57 -27.82
N ILE A 58 -19.35 -12.42 -27.25
CA ILE A 58 -17.99 -12.13 -26.75
C ILE A 58 -17.94 -12.41 -25.24
N LYS A 59 -18.06 -13.67 -24.80
CA LYS A 59 -18.12 -14.00 -23.35
C LYS A 59 -16.75 -14.27 -22.72
N GLU A 60 -15.86 -14.98 -23.40
CA GLU A 60 -14.59 -15.44 -22.79
C GLU A 60 -13.56 -14.31 -22.62
N ASP A 61 -13.27 -13.54 -23.67
CA ASP A 61 -12.34 -12.41 -23.57
C ASP A 61 -12.83 -11.33 -22.61
N LYS A 62 -14.15 -11.08 -22.58
CA LYS A 62 -14.75 -10.13 -21.62
C LYS A 62 -14.65 -10.61 -20.18
N GLN A 63 -14.78 -11.92 -19.90
CA GLN A 63 -14.59 -12.47 -18.57
C GLN A 63 -13.14 -12.40 -18.09
N ARG A 64 -12.18 -12.59 -19.01
CA ARG A 64 -10.75 -12.42 -18.73
C ARG A 64 -10.44 -10.97 -18.34
N ASP A 65 -10.92 -9.98 -19.09
CA ASP A 65 -10.72 -8.56 -18.77
C ASP A 65 -11.26 -8.20 -17.38
N LEU A 66 -12.46 -8.67 -17.05
CA LEU A 66 -13.09 -8.42 -15.76
C LEU A 66 -12.31 -9.04 -14.61
N ARG A 67 -11.73 -10.22 -14.84
CA ARG A 67 -10.87 -10.86 -13.84
C ARG A 67 -9.64 -10.01 -13.57
N VAL A 68 -8.97 -9.48 -14.61
CA VAL A 68 -7.83 -8.57 -14.45
C VAL A 68 -8.22 -7.32 -13.68
N ILE A 69 -9.32 -6.66 -14.06
CA ILE A 69 -9.86 -5.47 -13.37
C ILE A 69 -10.13 -5.78 -11.90
N LYS A 70 -10.76 -6.92 -11.59
CA LYS A 70 -11.06 -7.35 -10.22
C LYS A 70 -9.80 -7.63 -9.40
N THR A 71 -8.78 -8.25 -10.01
CA THR A 71 -7.48 -8.48 -9.36
C THR A 71 -6.82 -7.17 -8.98
N VAL A 72 -6.70 -6.23 -9.93
CA VAL A 72 -6.06 -4.93 -9.68
C VAL A 72 -6.85 -4.13 -8.65
N PHE A 73 -8.18 -4.19 -8.69
CA PHE A 73 -9.03 -3.58 -7.67
C PHE A 73 -8.76 -4.15 -6.27
N LEU A 74 -8.64 -5.48 -6.14
CA LEU A 74 -8.37 -6.14 -4.86
C LEU A 74 -7.00 -5.76 -4.31
N LEU A 75 -5.98 -5.66 -5.17
CA LEU A 75 -4.65 -5.18 -4.80
C LEU A 75 -4.71 -3.75 -4.26
N ALA A 76 -5.40 -2.86 -4.97
CA ALA A 76 -5.55 -1.46 -4.58
C ALA A 76 -6.28 -1.28 -3.24
N VAL A 77 -7.38 -2.00 -3.05
CA VAL A 77 -8.14 -1.96 -1.78
C VAL A 77 -7.30 -2.51 -0.62
N THR A 78 -6.55 -3.59 -0.85
CA THR A 78 -5.68 -4.17 0.18
C THR A 78 -4.55 -3.21 0.56
N PHE A 79 -3.92 -2.59 -0.44
CA PHE A 79 -2.88 -1.58 -0.23
C PHE A 79 -3.40 -0.42 0.62
N LEU A 80 -4.58 0.12 0.30
CA LEU A 80 -5.20 1.20 1.08
C LEU A 80 -5.47 0.75 2.52
N ALA A 81 -6.11 -0.40 2.71
CA ALA A 81 -6.45 -0.92 4.03
C ALA A 81 -5.20 -1.11 4.92
N CYS A 82 -4.15 -1.71 4.37
CA CYS A 82 -2.90 -1.95 5.09
C CYS A 82 -2.06 -0.67 5.31
N SER A 83 -2.33 0.40 4.55
CA SER A 83 -1.60 1.67 4.67
C SER A 83 -2.23 2.64 5.68
N ILE A 84 -3.48 2.40 6.11
CA ILE A 84 -4.17 3.26 7.11
C ILE A 84 -3.37 3.35 8.43
N PRO A 85 -2.91 2.25 9.05
CA PRO A 85 -2.17 2.34 10.31
C PRO A 85 -0.85 3.11 10.17
N ALA A 86 -0.18 2.96 9.03
CA ALA A 86 1.04 3.69 8.74
C ALA A 86 0.79 5.19 8.63
N LEU A 87 -0.30 5.61 7.98
CA LEU A 87 -0.71 7.02 7.94
C LEU A 87 -1.03 7.57 9.33
N ILE A 88 -1.76 6.81 10.15
CA ILE A 88 -2.12 7.24 11.51
C ILE A 88 -0.85 7.45 12.34
N THR A 89 0.06 6.48 12.34
CA THR A 89 1.29 6.54 13.13
C THR A 89 2.19 7.71 12.68
N LEU A 90 2.09 8.10 11.42
CA LEU A 90 2.86 9.19 10.85
C LEU A 90 2.22 10.58 11.08
N LEU A 91 0.89 10.67 11.06
CA LEU A 91 0.15 11.94 11.22
C LEU A 91 -0.07 12.33 12.68
N VAL A 92 -0.35 11.36 13.56
CA VAL A 92 -0.69 11.63 14.97
C VAL A 92 0.38 12.48 15.69
N PRO A 93 1.69 12.19 15.57
CA PRO A 93 2.72 13.00 16.22
C PRO A 93 2.86 14.44 15.68
N GLN A 94 2.31 14.73 14.50
CA GLN A 94 2.33 16.09 13.92
C GLN A 94 1.25 16.99 14.53
N PHE A 95 0.11 16.41 14.89
CA PHE A 95 -1.00 17.14 15.51
C PHE A 95 -0.89 17.19 17.02
N GLU A 96 -0.25 16.18 17.62
CA GLU A 96 -0.01 16.16 19.05
C GLU A 96 1.45 15.81 19.37
N PRO A 97 2.36 16.80 19.49
CA PRO A 97 3.75 16.56 19.84
C PRO A 97 3.93 15.96 21.25
N GLU A 98 2.94 16.07 22.15
CA GLU A 98 2.98 15.42 23.48
C GLU A 98 2.77 13.89 23.43
N PHE A 99 2.47 13.34 22.25
CA PHE A 99 2.24 11.91 22.05
C PHE A 99 3.50 11.07 22.27
N GLU A 100 4.69 11.67 22.15
CA GLU A 100 5.97 11.01 22.44
C GLU A 100 6.53 11.32 23.85
N SER A 101 6.09 12.40 24.48
CA SER A 101 6.64 12.86 25.76
C SER A 101 6.03 12.12 26.96
N THR A 102 4.76 11.72 26.87
CA THR A 102 4.07 11.02 27.96
C THR A 102 4.27 9.50 27.86
N ARG A 103 4.78 8.85 28.92
CA ARG A 103 5.09 7.39 28.95
C ARG A 103 3.94 6.47 28.47
N ALA A 104 2.68 6.86 28.71
CA ALA A 104 1.51 6.11 28.27
C ALA A 104 1.26 6.24 26.75
N LEU A 105 1.29 7.47 26.23
CA LEU A 105 1.11 7.76 24.80
C LEU A 105 2.26 7.20 23.95
N ALA A 106 3.49 7.26 24.46
CA ALA A 106 4.66 6.65 23.82
C ALA A 106 4.52 5.13 23.65
N ARG A 107 3.88 4.45 24.62
CA ARG A 107 3.60 3.00 24.52
C ARG A 107 2.56 2.72 23.43
N ILE A 108 1.52 3.53 23.34
CA ILE A 108 0.49 3.42 22.29
C ILE A 108 1.13 3.67 20.92
N ASN A 109 1.96 4.72 20.79
CA ASN A 109 2.66 5.01 19.54
C ASN A 109 3.56 3.83 19.09
N ARG A 110 4.28 3.22 20.03
CA ARG A 110 5.10 2.02 19.75
C ARG A 110 4.27 0.84 19.26
N VAL A 111 3.11 0.59 19.87
CA VAL A 111 2.19 -0.47 19.42
C VAL A 111 1.63 -0.15 18.03
N SER A 112 1.24 1.10 17.77
CA SER A 112 0.78 1.55 16.45
C SER A 112 1.86 1.36 15.37
N HIS A 113 3.12 1.65 15.69
CA HIS A 113 4.25 1.36 14.81
C HIS A 113 4.42 -0.14 14.54
N MET A 114 4.31 -0.99 15.55
CA MET A 114 4.36 -2.46 15.38
C MET A 114 3.22 -2.96 14.48
N ILE A 115 1.99 -2.48 14.70
CA ILE A 115 0.83 -2.85 13.88
C ILE A 115 1.03 -2.38 12.43
N SER A 116 1.52 -1.16 12.23
CA SER A 116 1.82 -0.63 10.89
C SER A 116 2.85 -1.47 10.15
N ASN A 117 3.92 -1.87 10.84
CA ASN A 117 4.94 -2.77 10.27
C ASN A 117 4.34 -4.12 9.91
N LEU A 118 3.53 -4.72 10.78
CA LEU A 118 2.85 -5.99 10.48
C LEU A 118 1.94 -5.88 9.25
N MET A 119 1.17 -4.79 9.15
CA MET A 119 0.28 -4.54 8.01
C MET A 119 1.05 -4.35 6.70
N MET A 120 2.23 -3.73 6.74
CA MET A 120 3.11 -3.61 5.58
C MET A 120 3.64 -4.98 5.12
N GLN A 121 3.96 -5.88 6.05
CA GLN A 121 4.35 -7.26 5.71
C GLN A 121 3.19 -8.04 5.12
N VAL A 122 1.99 -7.93 5.71
CA VAL A 122 0.77 -8.53 5.16
C VAL A 122 0.51 -8.04 3.75
N ASN A 123 0.61 -6.73 3.49
CA ASN A 123 0.43 -6.15 2.16
C ASN A 123 1.40 -6.76 1.13
N SER A 124 2.67 -6.94 1.51
CA SER A 124 3.69 -7.55 0.65
C SER A 124 3.37 -9.01 0.32
N CYS A 125 2.88 -9.79 1.30
CA CYS A 125 2.48 -11.18 1.09
C CYS A 125 1.16 -11.33 0.31
N THR A 126 0.23 -10.40 0.47
CA THR A 126 -1.12 -10.51 -0.11
C THR A 126 -1.09 -10.52 -1.64
N ASN A 127 -0.12 -9.84 -2.25
CA ASN A 127 0.09 -9.87 -3.69
C ASN A 127 0.20 -11.32 -4.22
N PHE A 128 1.00 -12.17 -3.55
CA PHE A 128 1.16 -13.57 -3.93
C PHE A 128 -0.16 -14.34 -3.89
N PHE A 129 -0.90 -14.23 -2.78
CA PHE A 129 -2.20 -14.90 -2.64
C PHE A 129 -3.20 -14.41 -3.68
N ILE A 130 -3.28 -13.10 -3.92
CA ILE A 130 -4.19 -12.53 -4.93
C ILE A 130 -3.87 -13.09 -6.32
N PHE A 131 -2.59 -13.15 -6.72
CA PHE A 131 -2.21 -13.74 -8.00
C PHE A 131 -2.46 -15.24 -8.07
N LEU A 132 -2.28 -15.98 -6.97
CA LEU A 132 -2.58 -17.41 -6.90
C LEU A 132 -4.07 -17.70 -7.11
N TYR A 133 -4.95 -16.92 -6.48
CA TYR A 133 -6.41 -17.13 -6.56
C TYR A 133 -7.03 -16.55 -7.84
N MET A 134 -6.61 -15.36 -8.28
CA MET A 134 -7.24 -14.65 -9.40
C MET A 134 -6.47 -14.79 -10.73
N GLY A 135 -5.16 -15.01 -10.71
CA GLY A 135 -4.34 -15.09 -11.91
C GLY A 135 -4.39 -16.48 -12.55
N SER A 136 -5.15 -16.66 -13.64
CA SER A 136 -5.23 -17.95 -14.33
C SER A 136 -3.86 -18.46 -14.82
N LYS A 137 -3.05 -17.56 -15.42
CA LYS A 137 -1.69 -17.90 -15.87
C LYS A 137 -0.75 -18.21 -14.70
N PHE A 138 -0.74 -17.36 -13.67
CA PHE A 138 0.11 -17.55 -12.49
C PHE A 138 -0.20 -18.87 -11.78
N ARG A 139 -1.49 -19.17 -11.58
CA ARG A 139 -1.96 -20.43 -11.00
C ARG A 139 -1.59 -21.63 -11.86
N GLN A 140 -1.72 -21.55 -13.19
CA GLN A 140 -1.32 -22.63 -14.10
C GLN A 140 0.18 -22.92 -14.01
N THR A 141 1.02 -21.89 -14.03
CA THR A 141 2.47 -22.04 -13.87
C THR A 141 2.81 -22.64 -12.50
N PHE A 142 2.20 -22.15 -11.43
CA PHE A 142 2.40 -22.67 -10.07
C PHE A 142 2.00 -24.15 -9.98
N LEU A 143 0.80 -24.52 -10.44
CA LEU A 143 0.36 -25.92 -10.45
C LEU A 143 1.25 -26.80 -11.32
N THR A 144 1.74 -26.30 -12.46
CA THR A 144 2.65 -27.07 -13.31
C THR A 144 3.99 -27.31 -12.62
N LEU A 145 4.51 -26.32 -11.89
CA LEU A 145 5.76 -26.45 -11.13
C LEU A 145 5.64 -27.49 -10.01
N PHE A 146 4.54 -27.48 -9.26
CA PHE A 146 4.32 -28.39 -8.13
C PHE A 146 3.74 -29.75 -8.51
N ARG A 147 3.10 -29.88 -9.69
CA ARG A 147 2.59 -31.16 -10.21
C ARG A 147 3.66 -31.97 -10.95
N LYS A 148 4.83 -31.37 -11.23
CA LYS A 148 5.97 -32.04 -11.87
C LYS A 148 7.00 -32.60 -10.86
N GLN A 149 6.60 -32.79 -9.61
CA GLN A 149 7.32 -33.59 -8.61
C GLN A 149 6.59 -34.90 -8.36
#